data_AF-A0ABD0J2F9-F1
#
_entry.id   AF-A0ABD0J2F9-F1
#
_cell.length_a   1.000
_cell.length_b   1.000
_cell.length_c   1.000
_cell.angle_alpha   90.00
_cell.angle_beta   90.00
_cell.angle_gamma   90.00
#
_symmetry.space_group_name_H-M   'P 1'
#
loop_
_entity.id
_entity.type
_entity.pdbx_description
1 polymer ?
#
loop_
_entity_poly.entity_id
_entity_poly.type
_entity_poly.pdbx_seq_one_letter_code
_entity_poly.pdbx_strand_id
1 'polypeptide(L)'
;MDLLQTTVLMAVIGVSPASGWFFGRANTASADDKPVDPDCEAHGEAGRCEFYQCFEERFPCGKDGYMAKFGTPFCARFERVYGAFTPKGQEFVNGTARCLTRGLLQYYKQDKVDCHRLSHDAFDLVSSCYASNGFCDVAEENAAVFTDVFQPKYLFKSGALKIWKEIMELMYHCNPDKVHNLATTVVKMVSGFVNFLTSSGSR
;
A
#
# COMPACT_ATOMS: atom_id res chain seq x y z
N MET A 1 -34.01 49.72 23.27
CA MET A 1 -34.91 49.27 22.20
C MET A 1 -34.17 49.09 20.87
N ASP A 2 -33.38 48.06 20.61
CA ASP A 2 -32.68 47.09 21.45
C ASP A 2 -31.57 46.47 20.59
N LEU A 3 -30.32 46.77 20.95
CA LEU A 3 -29.09 46.21 20.38
C LEU A 3 -28.84 44.76 20.86
N LEU A 4 -29.90 44.06 21.26
CA LEU A 4 -29.87 42.79 22.01
C LEU A 4 -30.50 41.61 21.25
N GLN A 5 -30.97 41.81 20.02
CA GLN A 5 -31.59 40.72 19.23
C GLN A 5 -30.63 40.02 18.26
N THR A 6 -29.48 40.61 17.92
CA THR A 6 -28.48 39.97 17.04
C THR A 6 -27.49 39.07 17.79
N THR A 7 -27.41 39.15 19.12
CA THR A 7 -26.54 38.29 19.95
C THR A 7 -27.17 36.96 20.35
N VAL A 8 -28.48 36.76 20.14
CA VAL A 8 -29.17 35.53 20.56
C VAL A 8 -29.11 34.41 19.51
N LEU A 9 -28.78 34.70 18.25
CA LEU A 9 -28.66 33.65 17.22
C LEU A 9 -27.27 33.00 17.11
N MET A 10 -26.27 33.49 17.84
CA MET A 10 -24.92 32.91 17.86
C MET A 10 -24.65 31.99 19.06
N ALA A 11 -25.65 31.76 19.92
CA ALA A 11 -25.51 30.94 21.13
C ALA A 11 -25.99 29.48 20.99
N VAL A 12 -26.41 29.04 19.79
CA VAL A 12 -26.85 27.65 19.56
C VAL A 12 -25.79 26.81 18.85
N ILE A 13 -24.72 27.42 18.34
CA ILE A 13 -23.57 26.68 17.81
C ILE A 13 -22.37 27.08 18.64
N GLY A 14 -22.08 26.29 19.68
CA GLY A 14 -20.87 26.40 20.47
C GLY A 14 -19.63 26.10 19.62
N VAL A 15 -19.24 27.04 18.76
CA VAL A 15 -17.98 26.99 18.02
C VAL A 15 -16.95 27.77 18.82
N SER A 16 -16.31 27.05 19.74
CA SER A 16 -15.02 27.47 20.27
C SER A 16 -14.01 27.54 19.10
N PRO A 17 -13.13 28.55 19.00
CA PRO A 17 -12.17 28.66 17.89
C PRO A 17 -11.09 27.56 17.87
N ALA A 18 -11.11 26.62 18.82
CA ALA A 18 -10.07 25.61 19.01
C ALA A 18 -10.39 24.22 18.44
N SER A 19 -11.50 24.07 17.72
CA SER A 19 -11.90 22.78 17.17
C SER A 19 -12.39 22.93 15.74
N GLY A 20 -11.44 23.09 14.82
CA GLY A 20 -11.64 22.83 13.40
C GLY A 20 -11.93 21.36 13.14
N TRP A 21 -13.13 20.91 13.52
CA TRP A 21 -13.69 19.61 13.14
C TRP A 21 -14.60 19.82 11.93
N PHE A 22 -14.01 20.31 10.84
CA PHE A 22 -14.55 20.11 9.51
C PHE A 22 -13.85 18.86 8.96
N PHE A 23 -14.64 17.86 8.60
CA PHE A 23 -14.24 16.53 8.13
C PHE A 23 -13.44 16.56 6.81
N GLY A 24 -12.26 17.17 6.82
CA GLY A 24 -11.23 17.03 5.80
C GLY A 24 -10.08 16.26 6.42
N ARG A 25 -9.83 15.04 5.95
CA ARG A 25 -8.58 14.34 6.24
C ARG A 25 -7.45 15.27 5.77
N ALA A 26 -6.52 15.62 6.65
CA ALA A 26 -5.35 16.40 6.23
C ALA A 26 -4.62 15.59 5.17
N ASN A 27 -4.71 16.02 3.91
CA ASN A 27 -4.00 15.38 2.80
C ASN A 27 -2.50 15.70 2.86
N THR A 28 -2.08 16.63 3.72
CA THR A 28 -0.68 17.02 3.91
C THR A 28 -0.29 16.81 5.36
N ALA A 29 0.80 16.09 5.59
CA ALA A 29 1.48 15.98 6.88
C ALA A 29 2.70 16.92 6.90
N SER A 30 2.98 17.48 8.07
CA SER A 30 4.12 18.37 8.32
C SER A 30 5.09 17.66 9.26
N ALA A 31 6.39 17.93 9.09
CA ALA A 31 7.41 17.45 10.00
C ALA A 31 7.35 18.13 11.38
N ASP A 32 6.62 19.24 11.51
CA ASP A 32 6.43 20.02 12.74
C ASP A 32 7.77 20.33 13.43
N ASP A 33 8.71 20.89 12.66
CA ASP A 33 10.09 21.24 13.04
C ASP A 33 10.95 20.07 13.54
N LYS A 34 10.47 18.82 13.44
CA LYS A 34 11.34 17.67 13.66
C LYS A 34 12.49 17.73 12.64
N PRO A 35 13.74 17.45 13.03
CA PRO A 35 14.83 17.30 12.07
C PRO A 35 14.74 15.95 11.36
N VAL A 36 15.44 15.83 10.23
CA VAL A 36 15.70 14.53 9.60
C VAL A 36 16.52 13.68 10.57
N ASP A 37 16.02 12.50 10.92
CA ASP A 37 16.70 11.58 11.83
C ASP A 37 17.68 10.69 11.04
N PRO A 38 19.00 10.76 11.31
CA PRO A 38 20.00 9.96 10.60
C PRO A 38 19.80 8.46 10.80
N ASP A 39 19.25 8.01 11.92
CA ASP A 39 18.96 6.59 12.15
C ASP A 39 17.79 6.13 11.27
N CYS A 40 16.76 6.97 11.14
CA CYS A 40 15.64 6.71 10.23
C CYS A 40 16.10 6.65 8.77
N GLU A 41 17.00 7.55 8.35
CA GLU A 41 17.61 7.49 7.02
C GLU A 41 18.42 6.20 6.83
N ALA A 42 19.20 5.79 7.83
CA ALA A 42 19.96 4.55 7.78
C ALA A 42 19.06 3.31 7.66
N HIS A 43 17.91 3.30 8.35
CA HIS A 43 16.89 2.25 8.17
C HIS A 43 16.38 2.23 6.72
N GLY A 44 16.13 3.40 6.13
CA GLY A 44 15.69 3.54 4.75
C GLY A 44 16.75 3.08 3.74
N GLU A 45 18.02 3.37 3.98
CA GLU A 45 19.12 2.89 3.12
C GLU A 45 19.30 1.37 3.20
N ALA A 46 19.04 0.78 4.37
CA ALA A 46 19.21 -0.64 4.63
C ALA A 46 17.99 -1.50 4.24
N GLY A 47 16.82 -0.90 3.93
CA GLY A 47 15.60 -1.66 3.66
C GLY A 47 14.94 -2.25 4.90
N ARG A 48 15.10 -1.60 6.05
CA ARG A 48 14.60 -2.07 7.35
C ARG A 48 13.16 -1.65 7.62
N CYS A 49 12.37 -2.48 8.29
CA CYS A 49 10.95 -2.19 8.54
C CYS A 49 10.73 -1.00 9.47
N GLU A 50 11.68 -0.70 10.34
CA GLU A 50 11.68 0.45 11.25
C GLU A 50 11.59 1.79 10.48
N PHE A 51 12.07 1.83 9.24
CA PHE A 51 11.93 3.01 8.36
C PHE A 51 10.49 3.49 8.25
N TYR A 52 9.54 2.56 8.06
CA TYR A 52 8.13 2.93 7.90
C TYR A 52 7.54 3.54 9.17
N GLN A 53 8.00 3.08 10.34
CA GLN A 53 7.54 3.60 11.62
C GLN A 53 8.08 5.02 11.86
N CYS A 54 9.39 5.22 11.76
CA CYS A 54 9.98 6.55 11.97
C CYS A 54 9.55 7.56 10.90
N PHE A 55 9.24 7.10 9.67
CA PHE A 55 8.62 7.94 8.65
C PHE A 55 7.24 8.43 9.10
N GLU A 56 6.36 7.53 9.55
CA GLU A 56 5.01 7.89 10.01
C GLU A 56 5.04 8.79 11.25
N GLU A 57 6.01 8.57 12.14
CA GLU A 57 6.23 9.43 13.32
C GLU A 57 6.66 10.85 12.93
N ARG A 58 7.44 10.99 11.85
CA ARG A 58 7.81 12.30 11.28
C ARG A 58 6.64 12.94 10.53
N PHE A 59 5.93 12.18 9.71
CA PHE A 59 4.81 12.64 8.87
C PHE A 59 3.55 11.82 9.14
N PRO A 60 2.73 12.21 10.13
CA PRO A 60 1.56 11.44 10.53
C PRO A 60 0.42 11.56 9.50
N CYS A 61 0.43 10.68 8.49
CA CYS A 61 -0.67 10.52 7.54
C CYS A 61 -1.85 9.71 8.13
N GLY A 62 -1.64 9.11 9.30
CA GLY A 62 -2.60 8.38 10.10
C GLY A 62 -2.83 6.95 9.61
N LYS A 63 -3.75 6.25 10.27
CA LYS A 63 -4.01 4.81 10.06
C LYS A 63 -4.35 4.36 8.63
N ASP A 64 -4.75 5.28 7.75
CA ASP A 64 -4.96 4.96 6.32
C ASP A 64 -3.86 5.48 5.39
N GLY A 65 -2.83 6.14 5.92
CA GLY A 65 -1.63 6.50 5.20
C GLY A 65 -0.80 5.28 4.80
N TYR A 66 0.04 5.44 3.78
CA TYR A 66 0.80 4.33 3.20
C TYR A 66 1.66 3.59 4.21
N MET A 67 2.42 4.31 5.03
CA MET A 67 3.38 3.71 5.97
C MET A 67 2.68 2.79 6.96
N ALA A 68 1.65 3.31 7.66
CA ALA A 68 0.88 2.54 8.64
C ALA A 68 0.04 1.41 8.01
N LYS A 69 -0.57 1.64 6.84
CA LYS A 69 -1.53 0.70 6.25
C LYS A 69 -0.89 -0.41 5.43
N PHE A 70 0.22 -0.10 4.75
CA PHE A 70 0.85 -0.97 3.77
C PHE A 70 2.33 -1.20 4.06
N GLY A 71 3.12 -0.14 4.23
CA GLY A 71 4.56 -0.22 4.46
C GLY A 71 4.94 -1.15 5.62
N THR A 72 4.59 -0.77 6.85
CA THR A 72 4.90 -1.57 8.06
C THR A 72 4.29 -2.98 8.00
N PRO A 73 2.98 -3.17 7.69
CA PRO A 73 2.39 -4.51 7.73
C PRO A 73 2.94 -5.48 6.69
N PHE A 74 3.27 -5.02 5.48
CA PHE A 74 3.85 -5.90 4.45
C PHE A 74 5.32 -6.17 4.72
N CYS A 75 6.09 -5.17 5.16
CA CYS A 75 7.49 -5.38 5.53
C CYS A 75 7.63 -6.45 6.62
N ALA A 76 6.87 -6.34 7.71
CA ALA A 76 6.88 -7.32 8.80
C ALA A 76 6.45 -8.74 8.36
N ARG A 77 5.61 -8.87 7.33
CA ARG A 77 5.28 -10.18 6.76
C ARG A 77 6.44 -10.78 6.01
N PHE A 78 7.09 -10.00 5.15
CA PHE A 78 8.27 -10.45 4.43
C PHE A 78 9.37 -10.90 5.39
N GLU A 79 9.61 -10.17 6.49
CA GLU A 79 10.57 -10.59 7.53
C GLU A 79 10.18 -11.93 8.16
N ARG A 80 8.90 -12.12 8.50
CA ARG A 80 8.41 -13.37 9.11
C ARG A 80 8.62 -14.58 8.22
N VAL A 81 8.39 -14.45 6.92
CA VAL A 81 8.48 -15.56 5.97
C VAL A 81 9.82 -15.62 5.26
N TYR A 82 10.76 -14.72 5.58
CA TYR A 82 12.04 -14.56 4.88
C TYR A 82 12.82 -15.88 4.75
N GLY A 83 12.87 -16.67 5.83
CA GLY A 83 13.55 -17.95 5.86
C GLY A 83 12.93 -19.04 4.98
N ALA A 84 11.70 -18.85 4.50
CA ALA A 84 11.02 -19.79 3.60
C ALA A 84 11.31 -19.52 2.11
N PHE A 85 11.87 -18.36 1.77
CA PHE A 85 12.30 -18.07 0.41
C PHE A 85 13.53 -18.89 0.01
N THR A 86 13.65 -19.22 -1.28
CA THR A 86 14.89 -19.71 -1.87
C THR A 86 16.01 -18.67 -1.75
N PRO A 87 17.30 -19.03 -1.91
CA PRO A 87 18.38 -18.03 -1.88
C PRO A 87 18.16 -16.85 -2.85
N LYS A 88 17.69 -17.13 -4.08
CA LYS A 88 17.29 -16.09 -5.04
C LYS A 88 16.10 -15.28 -4.55
N GLY A 89 15.11 -15.92 -3.92
CA GLY A 89 13.97 -15.23 -3.32
C GLY A 89 14.40 -14.28 -2.19
N GLN A 90 15.38 -14.67 -1.38
CA GLN A 90 15.96 -13.82 -0.34
C GLN A 90 16.71 -12.61 -0.92
N GLU A 91 17.47 -12.81 -1.99
CA GLU A 91 18.10 -11.71 -2.75
C GLU A 91 17.06 -10.74 -3.29
N PHE A 92 15.96 -11.25 -3.88
CA PHE A 92 14.82 -10.45 -4.32
C PHE A 92 14.21 -9.64 -3.18
N VAL A 93 13.94 -10.25 -2.02
CA VAL A 93 13.35 -9.56 -0.86
C VAL A 93 14.26 -8.44 -0.38
N ASN A 94 15.56 -8.71 -0.22
CA ASN A 94 16.53 -7.71 0.24
C ASN A 94 16.73 -6.57 -0.76
N GLY A 95 16.80 -6.89 -2.06
CA GLY A 95 16.91 -5.90 -3.14
C GLY A 95 15.67 -5.01 -3.21
N THR A 96 14.48 -5.63 -3.17
CA THR A 96 13.20 -4.94 -3.21
C THR A 96 12.99 -4.05 -1.98
N ALA A 97 13.26 -4.55 -0.77
CA ALA A 97 13.11 -3.77 0.46
C ALA A 97 13.97 -2.50 0.44
N ARG A 98 15.24 -2.61 0.00
CA ARG A 98 16.13 -1.45 -0.17
C ARG A 98 15.64 -0.51 -1.26
N CYS A 99 15.19 -1.02 -2.40
CA CYS A 99 14.67 -0.19 -3.49
C CYS A 99 13.47 0.65 -3.05
N LEU A 100 12.49 0.02 -2.38
CA LEU A 100 11.27 0.68 -1.92
C LEU A 100 11.57 1.81 -0.94
N THR A 101 12.34 1.49 0.10
CA THR A 101 12.64 2.43 1.19
C THR A 101 13.52 3.59 0.72
N ARG A 102 14.53 3.33 -0.12
CA ARG A 102 15.33 4.39 -0.77
C ARG A 102 14.50 5.32 -1.64
N GLY A 103 13.54 4.78 -2.39
CA GLY A 103 12.63 5.58 -3.22
C GLY A 103 11.80 6.58 -2.40
N LEU A 104 11.60 6.31 -1.11
CA LEU A 104 10.84 7.14 -0.18
C LEU A 104 11.70 8.14 0.59
N LEU A 105 13.03 8.00 0.64
CA LEU A 105 13.92 8.92 1.36
C LEU A 105 13.82 10.37 0.85
N GLN A 106 13.51 10.57 -0.44
CA GLN A 106 13.28 11.91 -0.99
C GLN A 106 12.07 12.63 -0.37
N TYR A 107 11.06 11.89 0.11
CA TYR A 107 9.93 12.46 0.85
C TYR A 107 10.29 12.67 2.32
N TYR A 108 11.07 11.74 2.90
CA TYR A 108 11.49 11.82 4.29
C TYR A 108 12.29 13.11 4.59
N LYS A 109 13.12 13.53 3.62
CA LYS A 109 13.97 14.73 3.66
C LYS A 109 13.22 16.06 3.49
N GLN A 110 11.90 16.04 3.27
CA GLN A 110 11.11 17.26 3.11
C GLN A 110 10.66 17.81 4.47
N ASP A 111 10.00 18.97 4.44
CA ASP A 111 9.34 19.55 5.63
C ASP A 111 7.83 19.24 5.66
N LYS A 112 7.25 18.92 4.49
CA LYS A 112 5.84 18.59 4.32
C LYS A 112 5.69 17.53 3.25
N VAL A 113 4.71 16.64 3.42
CA VAL A 113 4.38 15.59 2.46
C VAL A 113 2.89 15.55 2.22
N ASP A 114 2.48 15.50 0.95
CA ASP A 114 1.11 15.15 0.59
C ASP A 114 0.94 13.62 0.72
N CYS A 115 0.15 13.19 1.69
CA CYS A 115 -0.10 11.79 2.02
C CYS A 115 -0.79 11.00 0.91
N HIS A 116 -1.61 11.65 0.09
CA HIS A 116 -2.28 10.99 -1.04
C HIS A 116 -1.27 10.74 -2.16
N ARG A 117 -0.49 11.77 -2.52
CA ARG A 117 0.58 11.67 -3.51
C ARG A 117 1.68 10.70 -3.06
N LEU A 118 2.13 10.78 -1.81
CA LEU A 118 3.07 9.83 -1.22
C LEU A 118 2.59 8.40 -1.40
N SER A 119 1.32 8.13 -1.09
CA SER A 119 0.75 6.79 -1.26
C SER A 119 0.76 6.37 -2.73
N HIS A 120 0.40 7.29 -3.63
CA HIS A 120 0.44 7.03 -5.07
C HIS A 120 1.84 6.61 -5.52
N ASP A 121 2.83 7.44 -5.23
CA ASP A 121 4.23 7.26 -5.66
C ASP A 121 4.87 6.04 -4.98
N ALA A 122 4.49 5.75 -3.73
CA ALA A 122 4.92 4.54 -3.02
C ALA A 122 4.38 3.25 -3.65
N PHE A 123 3.16 3.26 -4.21
CA PHE A 123 2.65 2.11 -4.96
C PHE A 123 3.36 1.91 -6.30
N ASP A 124 3.69 2.99 -7.00
CA ASP A 124 4.41 2.92 -8.27
C ASP A 124 5.86 2.42 -8.06
N LEU A 125 6.45 2.68 -6.88
CA LEU A 125 7.70 2.05 -6.46
C LEU A 125 7.57 0.53 -6.31
N VAL A 126 6.40 -0.02 -5.94
CA VAL A 126 6.22 -1.47 -5.79
C VAL A 126 6.46 -2.21 -7.10
N SER A 127 5.77 -1.83 -8.17
CA SER A 127 5.90 -2.50 -9.47
C SER A 127 7.32 -2.35 -10.04
N SER A 128 7.89 -1.13 -9.98
CA SER A 128 9.24 -0.87 -10.49
C SER A 128 10.34 -1.57 -9.67
N CYS A 129 10.26 -1.59 -8.34
CA CYS A 129 11.23 -2.28 -7.49
C CYS A 129 11.13 -3.80 -7.62
N TYR A 130 9.92 -4.36 -7.73
CA TYR A 130 9.75 -5.79 -7.92
C TYR A 130 10.33 -6.23 -9.28
N ALA A 131 10.01 -5.50 -10.36
CA ALA A 131 10.52 -5.78 -11.69
C ALA A 131 12.06 -5.73 -11.73
N SER A 132 12.65 -4.65 -11.20
CA SER A 132 14.11 -4.45 -11.21
C SER A 132 14.90 -5.45 -10.36
N ASN A 133 14.26 -6.10 -9.38
CA ASN A 133 14.89 -7.11 -8.54
C ASN A 133 14.58 -8.56 -8.98
N GLY A 134 14.03 -8.76 -10.18
CA GLY A 134 13.86 -10.10 -10.75
C GLY A 134 12.62 -10.85 -10.26
N PHE A 135 11.52 -10.13 -9.98
CA PHE A 135 10.26 -10.77 -9.54
C PHE A 135 9.84 -11.94 -10.44
N CYS A 136 9.98 -11.80 -11.76
CA CYS A 136 9.59 -12.84 -12.72
C CYS A 136 10.36 -14.16 -12.54
N ASP A 137 11.62 -14.08 -12.10
CA ASP A 137 12.48 -15.24 -11.90
C ASP A 137 12.16 -15.96 -10.58
N VAL A 138 11.71 -15.22 -9.57
CA VAL A 138 11.48 -15.78 -8.22
C VAL A 138 10.02 -16.12 -7.94
N ALA A 139 9.07 -15.56 -8.71
CA ALA A 139 7.63 -15.68 -8.44
C ALA A 139 7.14 -17.13 -8.45
N GLU A 140 7.56 -17.93 -9.44
CA GLU A 140 7.13 -19.32 -9.56
C GLU A 140 7.71 -20.22 -8.46
N GLU A 141 9.02 -20.13 -8.25
CA GLU A 141 9.73 -20.93 -7.24
C GLU A 141 9.29 -20.61 -5.81
N ASN A 142 8.81 -19.39 -5.56
CA ASN A 142 8.40 -18.91 -4.24
C ASN A 142 6.88 -18.68 -4.13
N ALA A 143 6.08 -19.22 -5.05
CA ALA A 143 4.63 -18.93 -5.14
C ALA A 143 3.86 -19.22 -3.84
N ALA A 144 4.20 -20.29 -3.13
CA ALA A 144 3.60 -20.63 -1.84
C ALA A 144 3.92 -19.59 -0.75
N VAL A 145 5.16 -19.09 -0.73
CA VAL A 145 5.62 -18.06 0.22
C VAL A 145 4.96 -16.71 -0.09
N PHE A 146 4.88 -16.33 -1.37
CA PHE A 146 4.15 -15.13 -1.79
C PHE A 146 2.66 -15.20 -1.45
N THR A 147 2.04 -16.38 -1.55
CA THR A 147 0.63 -16.57 -1.14
C THR A 147 0.43 -16.29 0.35
N ASP A 148 1.43 -16.58 1.20
CA ASP A 148 1.37 -16.27 2.63
C ASP A 148 1.50 -14.76 2.92
N VAL A 149 2.32 -14.05 2.14
CA VAL A 149 2.46 -12.59 2.24
C VAL A 149 1.18 -11.88 1.79
N PHE A 150 0.61 -12.32 0.67
CA PHE A 150 -0.53 -11.70 -0.01
C PHE A 150 -1.87 -12.40 0.29
N GLN A 151 -2.04 -12.97 1.49
CA GLN A 151 -3.30 -13.68 1.81
C GLN A 151 -4.54 -12.78 1.58
N PRO A 152 -5.62 -13.30 0.96
CA PRO A 152 -6.80 -12.52 0.58
C PRO A 152 -7.41 -11.69 1.71
N LYS A 153 -7.42 -12.20 2.96
CA LYS A 153 -7.91 -11.45 4.14
C LYS A 153 -7.21 -10.10 4.37
N TYR A 154 -5.97 -9.96 3.89
CA TYR A 154 -5.21 -8.71 3.98
C TYR A 154 -5.37 -7.83 2.73
N LEU A 155 -5.87 -8.41 1.64
CA LEU A 155 -6.11 -7.77 0.35
C LEU A 155 -7.51 -7.16 0.21
N PHE A 156 -8.44 -7.41 1.15
CA PHE A 156 -9.79 -6.80 1.14
C PHE A 156 -9.90 -5.52 2.01
N LYS A 157 -8.77 -4.92 2.41
CA LYS A 157 -8.76 -3.59 3.07
C LYS A 157 -8.94 -2.48 2.02
N SER A 158 -9.60 -1.36 2.38
CA SER A 158 -9.78 -0.22 1.46
C SER A 158 -8.43 0.26 0.89
N GLY A 159 -8.34 0.50 -0.42
CA GLY A 159 -7.08 0.89 -1.08
C GLY A 159 -6.17 -0.27 -1.53
N ALA A 160 -6.44 -1.51 -1.11
CA ALA A 160 -5.69 -2.69 -1.57
C ALA A 160 -5.89 -3.01 -3.07
N LEU A 161 -6.95 -2.46 -3.70
CA LEU A 161 -7.15 -2.55 -5.14
C LEU A 161 -6.01 -1.92 -5.94
N LYS A 162 -5.38 -0.83 -5.45
CA LYS A 162 -4.24 -0.23 -6.15
C LYS A 162 -3.02 -1.14 -6.10
N ILE A 163 -2.71 -1.73 -4.94
CA ILE A 163 -1.65 -2.76 -4.82
C ILE A 163 -1.93 -3.92 -5.78
N TRP A 164 -3.17 -4.38 -5.83
CA TRP A 164 -3.54 -5.53 -6.66
C TRP A 164 -3.38 -5.22 -8.14
N LYS A 165 -3.75 -4.02 -8.58
CA LYS A 165 -3.48 -3.56 -9.95
C LYS A 165 -1.99 -3.66 -10.29
N GLU A 166 -1.12 -3.09 -9.46
CA GLU A 166 0.34 -3.11 -9.68
C GLU A 166 0.91 -4.52 -9.70
N ILE A 167 0.52 -5.38 -8.74
CA ILE A 167 0.99 -6.77 -8.67
C ILE A 167 0.46 -7.60 -9.86
N MET A 168 -0.79 -7.40 -10.27
CA MET A 168 -1.38 -8.10 -11.42
C MET A 168 -0.76 -7.66 -12.74
N GLU A 169 -0.51 -6.36 -12.93
CA GLU A 169 0.22 -5.84 -14.09
C GLU A 169 1.61 -6.46 -14.16
N LEU A 170 2.32 -6.51 -13.03
CA LEU A 170 3.63 -7.15 -12.96
C LEU A 170 3.58 -8.65 -13.28
N MET A 171 2.63 -9.40 -12.72
CA MET A 171 2.46 -10.82 -13.01
C MET A 171 2.12 -11.07 -14.49
N TYR A 172 1.30 -10.21 -15.10
CA TYR A 172 1.00 -10.26 -16.53
C TYR A 172 2.26 -10.04 -17.38
N HIS A 173 3.10 -9.10 -16.99
CA HIS A 173 4.37 -8.84 -17.66
C HIS A 173 5.39 -9.97 -17.51
N CYS A 174 5.39 -10.69 -16.39
CA CYS A 174 6.31 -11.79 -16.16
C CYS A 174 6.00 -13.05 -16.94
N ASN A 175 4.71 -13.40 -17.11
CA ASN A 175 4.32 -14.59 -17.83
C ASN A 175 2.94 -14.42 -18.49
N PRO A 176 2.90 -13.73 -19.65
CA PRO A 176 1.63 -13.45 -20.33
C PRO A 176 0.89 -14.73 -20.71
N ASP A 177 1.61 -15.82 -21.01
CA ASP A 177 1.03 -17.11 -21.39
C ASP A 177 0.31 -17.80 -20.23
N LYS A 178 0.87 -17.77 -19.00
CA LYS A 178 0.19 -18.32 -17.81
C LYS A 178 -1.09 -17.56 -17.49
N VAL A 179 -1.08 -16.22 -17.60
CA VAL A 179 -2.28 -15.41 -17.37
C VAL A 179 -3.32 -15.67 -18.46
N HIS A 180 -2.91 -15.76 -19.72
CA HIS A 180 -3.81 -16.09 -20.83
C HIS A 180 -4.43 -17.48 -20.66
N ASN A 181 -3.64 -18.47 -20.25
CA ASN A 181 -4.13 -19.83 -20.02
C ASN A 181 -5.08 -19.91 -18.82
N LEU A 182 -4.80 -19.19 -17.72
CA LEU A 182 -5.71 -19.10 -16.59
C LEU A 182 -7.02 -18.40 -16.98
N ALA A 183 -6.95 -17.28 -17.68
CA ALA A 183 -8.12 -16.55 -18.17
C ALA A 183 -8.97 -17.42 -19.10
N THR A 184 -8.32 -18.12 -20.04
CA THR A 184 -8.97 -19.08 -20.95
C THR A 184 -9.63 -20.23 -20.19
N THR A 185 -8.99 -20.73 -19.12
CA THR A 185 -9.54 -21.79 -18.28
C THR A 185 -10.77 -21.33 -17.51
N VAL A 186 -10.73 -20.13 -16.92
CA VAL A 186 -11.87 -19.52 -16.23
C VAL A 186 -13.02 -19.27 -17.22
N VAL A 187 -12.74 -18.72 -18.40
CA VAL A 187 -13.75 -18.53 -19.46
C VAL A 187 -14.38 -19.86 -19.84
N LYS A 188 -13.59 -20.92 -20.06
CA LYS A 188 -14.10 -22.27 -20.37
C LYS A 188 -14.98 -22.83 -19.25
N MET A 189 -14.58 -22.66 -17.98
CA MET A 189 -15.41 -23.09 -16.84
C MET A 189 -16.74 -22.33 -16.78
N VAL A 190 -16.71 -21.01 -16.95
CA VAL A 190 -17.92 -20.17 -16.93
C VAL A 190 -18.82 -20.50 -18.11
N SER A 191 -18.28 -20.61 -19.32
CA SER A 191 -19.05 -21.01 -20.50
C SER A 191 -19.65 -22.41 -20.34
N GLY A 192 -18.90 -23.35 -19.77
CA GLY A 192 -19.40 -24.69 -19.44
C GLY A 192 -20.54 -24.66 -18.43
N PHE A 193 -20.43 -23.83 -17.39
CA PHE A 193 -21.46 -23.67 -16.38
C PHE A 193 -22.71 -22.99 -16.93
N VAL A 194 -22.57 -21.94 -17.76
CA VAL A 194 -23.68 -21.28 -18.44
C VAL A 194 -24.40 -22.28 -19.36
N ASN A 195 -23.66 -23.04 -20.16
CA ASN A 195 -24.23 -24.07 -21.04
C ASN A 195 -24.97 -25.15 -20.24
N PHE A 196 -24.42 -25.57 -19.10
CA PHE A 196 -25.07 -26.50 -18.18
C PHE A 196 -26.40 -25.94 -17.64
N LEU A 197 -26.42 -24.67 -17.18
CA LEU A 197 -27.63 -24.01 -16.68
C LEU A 197 -28.69 -23.83 -17.78
N THR A 198 -28.29 -23.45 -19.00
CA THR A 198 -29.23 -23.32 -20.13
C THR A 198 -29.79 -24.67 -20.57
N SER A 199 -29.02 -25.77 -20.43
CA SER A 199 -29.50 -27.12 -20.76
C SER A 199 -30.44 -27.72 -19.69
N SER A 200 -30.32 -27.27 -18.44
CA SER A 200 -31.11 -27.75 -17.29
C SER A 200 -32.41 -26.96 -17.08
N GLY A 201 -32.55 -25.79 -17.70
CA GLY A 201 -33.79 -25.00 -17.75
C GLY A 201 -34.74 -25.33 -18.90
N SER A 202 -34.43 -26.33 -19.74
CA SER A 202 -35.24 -26.72 -20.91
C SER A 202 -35.96 -28.07 -20.74
N ARG A 203 -36.24 -28.49 -19.49
CA ARG A 203 -37.12 -29.63 -19.17
C ARG A 203 -38.32 -29.19 -18.35
#